data_AF-A0A6G1IK37-F1
#
_entry.id   AF-A0A6G1IK37-F1
#
_cell.length_a   1.000
_cell.length_b   1.000
_cell.length_c   1.000
_cell.angle_alpha   90.00
_cell.angle_beta   90.00
_cell.angle_gamma   90.00
#
_symmetry.space_group_name_H-M   'P 1'
#
loop_
_entity.id
_entity.type
_entity.pdbx_description
1 polymer ?
#
loop_
_entity_poly.entity_id
_entity_poly.type
_entity_poly.pdbx_seq_one_letter_code
_entity_poly.pdbx_strand_id
1 'polypeptide(L)'
;MDSEGPKTSILREGVFLLEDPMIGRRVHEFDRKDFPFQTEEGLDFIRESILDDTRVRKVIESCLEQPGLGFIKAYGPDPHHVFSFMSNTTTESTENPEGIHRVKDNPKALVVQLLPSSSRMVYYKASHLSPLHTKPASIGLLEVQEESLKKDHIERFEIPMKEGGLAIFDSRLGFSITQGATIMAGFAVEEELKSWKKMLLPGTRNIRQKVVEMSDQIGMNFEFVDLLLEAKRDTT
;
A
#
# COMPACT_ATOMS: atom_id res chain seq x y z
N MET A 1 -6.32 10.63 23.75
CA MET A 1 -5.10 10.42 22.93
C MET A 1 -5.07 11.61 22.00
N ASP A 2 -4.12 12.53 22.22
CA ASP A 2 -4.03 13.76 21.44
C ASP A 2 -3.95 13.41 19.95
N SER A 3 -4.93 13.85 19.16
CA SER A 3 -4.99 13.48 17.75
C SER A 3 -3.98 14.33 16.97
N GLU A 4 -2.72 13.91 17.00
CA GLU A 4 -1.78 14.36 16.00
C GLU A 4 -2.30 14.03 14.59
N GLY A 5 -2.03 14.91 13.63
CA GLY A 5 -2.54 14.75 12.27
C GLY A 5 -2.01 13.48 11.59
N PRO A 6 -2.69 12.96 10.55
CA PRO A 6 -2.33 11.72 9.87
C PRO A 6 -0.86 11.65 9.41
N LYS A 7 -0.35 12.76 8.84
CA LYS A 7 1.06 12.85 8.41
C LYS A 7 2.02 12.64 9.58
N THR A 8 1.76 13.26 10.73
CA THR A 8 2.61 13.10 11.92
C THR A 8 2.60 11.66 12.42
N SER A 9 1.43 11.01 12.44
CA SER A 9 1.29 9.59 12.78
C SER A 9 2.12 8.70 11.85
N ILE A 10 2.04 8.91 10.53
CA ILE A 10 2.84 8.15 9.55
C ILE A 10 4.34 8.40 9.74
N LEU A 11 4.77 9.64 9.93
CA LEU A 11 6.20 9.94 10.09
C LEU A 11 6.78 9.32 11.37
N ARG A 12 6.04 9.33 12.48
CA ARG A 12 6.52 8.77 13.75
C ARG A 12 6.32 7.26 13.86
N GLU A 13 5.11 6.79 13.63
CA GLU A 13 4.68 5.42 13.90
C GLU A 13 4.63 4.56 12.64
N GLY A 14 4.68 5.18 11.46
CA GLY A 14 4.66 4.49 10.18
C GLY A 14 3.26 4.23 9.65
N VAL A 15 2.22 4.43 10.45
CA VAL A 15 0.84 4.13 10.09
C VAL A 15 -0.14 5.15 10.66
N PHE A 16 -1.20 5.41 9.91
CA PHE A 16 -2.41 6.12 10.31
C PHE A 16 -3.62 5.22 10.03
N LEU A 17 -4.60 5.20 10.94
CA LEU A 17 -5.74 4.30 10.89
C LEU A 17 -7.05 5.06 10.98
N LEU A 18 -8.06 4.56 10.28
CA LEU A 18 -9.39 5.11 10.28
C LEU A 18 -10.42 3.98 10.17
N GLU A 19 -11.22 3.80 11.22
CA GLU A 19 -12.39 2.92 11.13
C GLU A 19 -13.44 3.55 10.21
N ASP A 20 -13.94 2.76 9.27
CA ASP A 20 -15.00 3.17 8.35
C ASP A 20 -15.83 1.95 7.93
N PRO A 21 -17.02 1.78 8.52
CA PRO A 21 -17.92 0.68 8.18
C PRO A 21 -18.35 0.64 6.71
N MET A 22 -18.36 1.79 6.02
CA MET A 22 -18.71 1.84 4.60
C MET A 22 -17.62 1.22 3.75
N ILE A 23 -16.35 1.51 4.05
CA ILE A 23 -15.22 0.86 3.39
C ILE A 23 -15.25 -0.64 3.67
N GLY A 24 -15.49 -1.03 4.93
CA GLY A 24 -15.62 -2.45 5.29
C GLY A 24 -16.63 -3.21 4.44
N ARG A 25 -17.83 -2.64 4.25
CA ARG A 25 -18.86 -3.23 3.37
C ARG A 25 -18.44 -3.27 1.91
N ARG A 26 -17.90 -2.17 1.36
CA ARG A 26 -17.45 -2.12 -0.04
C ARG A 26 -16.38 -3.16 -0.34
N VAL A 27 -15.39 -3.32 0.53
CA VAL A 27 -14.35 -4.34 0.37
C VAL A 27 -14.96 -5.73 0.41
N HIS A 28 -15.89 -5.99 1.33
CA HIS A 28 -16.58 -7.29 1.41
C HIS A 28 -17.41 -7.61 0.14
N GLU A 29 -18.11 -6.62 -0.42
CA GLU A 29 -18.85 -6.80 -1.68
C GLU A 29 -17.92 -7.03 -2.88
N PHE A 30 -16.77 -6.36 -2.90
CA PHE A 30 -15.79 -6.49 -3.97
C PHE A 30 -15.02 -7.82 -3.92
N ASP A 31 -14.75 -8.33 -2.72
CA ASP A 31 -14.18 -9.67 -2.47
C ASP A 31 -15.08 -10.78 -3.04
N ARG A 32 -16.41 -10.66 -2.88
CA ARG A 32 -17.38 -11.62 -3.44
C ARG A 32 -17.38 -11.72 -4.98
N LYS A 33 -16.66 -10.83 -5.66
CA LYS A 33 -16.50 -10.79 -7.11
C LYS A 33 -15.08 -11.15 -7.55
N ASP A 34 -14.26 -11.71 -6.66
CA ASP A 34 -12.87 -12.09 -6.89
C ASP A 34 -11.97 -10.91 -7.29
N PHE A 35 -12.21 -9.73 -6.71
CA PHE A 35 -11.39 -8.53 -6.89
C PHE A 35 -11.10 -8.14 -8.35
N PRO A 36 -12.11 -7.75 -9.15
CA PRO A 36 -11.99 -7.55 -10.59
C PRO A 36 -11.30 -6.20 -10.96
N PHE A 37 -10.09 -5.94 -10.47
CA PHE A 37 -9.37 -4.64 -10.58
C PHE A 37 -9.17 -4.14 -12.02
N GLN A 38 -9.14 -5.03 -13.00
CA GLN A 38 -8.89 -4.70 -14.42
C GLN A 38 -10.18 -4.42 -15.21
N THR A 39 -11.32 -4.34 -14.53
CA THR A 39 -12.64 -4.08 -15.14
C THR A 39 -13.09 -2.65 -14.89
N GLU A 40 -14.14 -2.22 -15.61
CA GLU A 40 -14.78 -0.93 -15.38
C GLU A 40 -15.24 -0.78 -13.92
N GLU A 41 -15.86 -1.83 -13.38
CA GLU A 41 -16.28 -1.88 -11.97
C GLU A 41 -15.08 -1.78 -11.01
N GLY A 42 -13.98 -2.46 -11.34
CA GLY A 42 -12.75 -2.38 -10.56
C GLY A 42 -12.19 -0.95 -10.48
N LEU A 43 -12.16 -0.25 -11.61
CA LEU A 43 -11.71 1.14 -11.65
C LEU A 43 -12.65 2.08 -10.89
N ASP A 44 -13.96 1.86 -10.96
CA ASP A 44 -14.94 2.62 -10.18
C ASP A 44 -14.75 2.41 -8.68
N PHE A 45 -14.55 1.16 -8.25
CA PHE A 45 -14.23 0.85 -6.86
C PHE A 45 -12.99 1.61 -6.36
N ILE A 46 -11.92 1.62 -7.15
CA ILE A 46 -10.65 2.29 -6.81
C ILE A 46 -10.85 3.79 -6.71
N ARG A 47 -11.54 4.36 -7.69
CA ARG A 47 -11.86 5.78 -7.71
C ARG A 47 -12.66 6.17 -6.46
N GLU A 48 -13.78 5.51 -6.20
CA GLU A 48 -14.68 5.85 -5.10
C GLU A 48 -14.12 5.60 -3.70
N SER A 49 -13.25 4.59 -3.55
CA SER A 49 -12.75 4.17 -2.23
C SER A 49 -11.38 4.77 -1.89
N ILE A 50 -10.66 5.32 -2.87
CA ILE A 50 -9.29 5.80 -2.68
C ILE A 50 -9.09 7.19 -3.28
N LEU A 51 -9.33 7.36 -4.59
CA LEU A 51 -8.98 8.60 -5.28
C LEU A 51 -9.94 9.75 -4.94
N ASP A 52 -11.24 9.46 -4.86
CA ASP A 52 -12.30 10.42 -4.54
C ASP A 52 -12.46 10.63 -3.01
N ASP A 53 -11.87 9.76 -2.19
CA ASP A 53 -11.85 9.93 -0.74
C ASP A 53 -10.88 11.04 -0.33
N THR A 54 -11.43 12.21 -0.03
CA THR A 54 -10.65 13.38 0.40
C THR A 54 -9.79 13.13 1.64
N ARG A 55 -10.15 12.17 2.50
CA ARG A 55 -9.36 11.81 3.70
C ARG A 55 -8.10 11.08 3.28
N VAL A 56 -8.19 10.18 2.29
CA VAL A 56 -7.02 9.50 1.72
C VAL A 56 -6.15 10.49 0.95
N ARG A 57 -6.77 11.22 0.01
CA ARG A 57 -6.05 12.12 -0.89
C ARG A 57 -5.22 13.16 -0.14
N LYS A 58 -5.81 13.84 0.85
CA LYS A 58 -5.11 14.84 1.66
C LYS A 58 -3.88 14.27 2.37
N VAL A 59 -3.94 13.02 2.83
CA VAL A 59 -2.80 12.39 3.49
C VAL A 59 -1.71 12.08 2.48
N ILE A 60 -2.06 11.46 1.35
CA ILE A 60 -1.11 11.14 0.27
C ILE A 60 -0.40 12.40 -0.24
N GLU A 61 -1.15 13.44 -0.60
CA GLU A 61 -0.60 14.72 -1.09
C GLU A 61 0.21 15.48 -0.03
N SER A 62 -0.10 15.30 1.27
CA SER A 62 0.69 15.91 2.33
C SER A 62 2.05 15.22 2.55
N CYS A 63 2.16 13.96 2.15
CA CYS A 63 3.34 13.11 2.39
C CYS A 63 4.23 12.94 1.16
N LEU A 64 3.63 12.93 -0.03
CA LEU A 64 4.30 12.67 -1.31
C LEU A 64 4.14 13.88 -2.25
N GLU A 65 5.22 14.28 -2.89
CA GLU A 65 5.18 15.28 -3.95
C GLU A 65 4.75 14.61 -5.26
N GLN A 66 3.73 15.16 -5.92
CA GLN A 66 3.17 14.66 -7.18
C GLN A 66 2.94 13.12 -7.19
N PRO A 67 2.09 12.62 -6.29
CA PRO A 67 1.90 11.19 -6.13
C PRO A 67 1.30 10.55 -7.39
N GLY A 68 1.79 9.36 -7.73
CA GLY A 68 1.14 8.46 -8.69
C GLY A 68 0.73 7.15 -8.05
N LEU A 69 -0.39 6.60 -8.50
CA LEU A 69 -0.86 5.26 -8.16
C LEU A 69 -0.04 4.23 -8.95
N GLY A 70 0.72 3.42 -8.22
CA GLY A 70 1.67 2.46 -8.77
C GLY A 70 1.14 1.05 -8.92
N PHE A 71 0.42 0.54 -7.91
CA PHE A 71 -0.20 -0.79 -7.95
C PHE A 71 -1.48 -0.84 -7.15
N ILE A 72 -2.33 -1.83 -7.45
CA ILE A 72 -3.47 -2.24 -6.63
C ILE A 72 -3.53 -3.76 -6.61
N LYS A 73 -3.60 -4.34 -5.42
CA LYS A 73 -3.60 -5.80 -5.25
C LYS A 73 -4.34 -6.22 -3.98
N ALA A 74 -4.96 -7.38 -4.03
CA ALA A 74 -5.52 -8.03 -2.85
C ALA A 74 -4.48 -8.95 -2.20
N TYR A 75 -4.42 -8.95 -0.87
CA TYR A 75 -3.58 -9.84 -0.07
C TYR A 75 -4.43 -10.57 0.96
N GLY A 76 -4.22 -11.88 1.07
CA GLY A 76 -4.87 -12.73 2.06
C GLY A 76 -4.10 -12.79 3.38
N PRO A 77 -4.63 -13.53 4.36
CA PRO A 77 -3.98 -13.68 5.66
C PRO A 77 -2.75 -14.59 5.57
N ASP A 78 -1.68 -14.16 6.24
CA ASP A 78 -0.50 -14.95 6.55
C ASP A 78 -0.05 -14.55 7.96
N PRO A 79 -0.47 -15.30 9.00
CA PRO A 79 -0.19 -14.97 10.39
C PRO A 79 1.24 -15.31 10.83
N HIS A 80 2.02 -15.97 9.97
CA HIS A 80 3.36 -16.47 10.33
C HIS A 80 4.48 -15.56 9.85
N HIS A 81 4.21 -14.68 8.89
CA HIS A 81 5.21 -13.83 8.28
C HIS A 81 4.89 -12.34 8.49
N VAL A 82 5.96 -11.54 8.53
CA VAL A 82 5.89 -10.08 8.52
C VAL A 82 6.39 -9.63 7.16
N PHE A 83 5.70 -8.66 6.56
CA PHE A 83 6.04 -8.13 5.26
C PHE A 83 6.28 -6.63 5.29
N SER A 84 7.02 -6.13 4.31
CA SER A 84 7.04 -4.74 3.89
C SER A 84 6.97 -4.65 2.36
N PHE A 85 6.64 -3.47 1.82
CA PHE A 85 6.69 -3.25 0.37
C PHE A 85 8.08 -2.82 -0.09
N MET A 86 8.73 -2.01 0.74
CA MET A 86 10.06 -1.48 0.49
C MET A 86 10.99 -1.82 1.64
N SER A 87 12.29 -1.81 1.36
CA SER A 87 13.33 -1.94 2.35
C SER A 87 13.96 -0.58 2.63
N ASN A 88 14.32 -0.32 3.88
CA ASN A 88 15.08 0.87 4.26
C ASN A 88 16.61 0.59 4.23
N THR A 89 17.07 -0.12 3.21
CA THR A 89 18.51 -0.38 2.99
C THR A 89 19.12 0.84 2.32
N THR A 90 19.20 1.97 3.01
CA THR A 90 20.08 3.04 2.55
C THR A 90 21.53 2.57 2.70
N THR A 91 22.12 2.23 1.56
CA THR A 91 23.55 2.39 1.29
C THR A 91 23.97 3.87 1.24
N GLU A 92 23.05 4.81 1.45
CA GLU A 92 23.30 6.26 1.48
C GLU A 92 23.22 6.80 2.91
N SER A 93 24.23 6.47 3.74
CA SER A 93 24.75 7.32 4.82
C SER A 93 25.98 6.64 5.45
N THR A 94 27.02 6.41 4.64
CA THR A 94 28.39 6.41 5.14
C THR A 94 28.72 7.84 5.58
N GLU A 95 28.32 8.23 6.79
CA GLU A 95 28.87 9.35 7.57
C GLU A 95 28.08 9.50 8.90
N ASN A 96 28.08 8.47 9.75
CA ASN A 96 28.03 8.63 11.22
C ASN A 96 28.13 7.25 11.91
N PRO A 97 29.32 6.87 12.42
CA PRO A 97 29.54 5.57 13.06
C PRO A 97 28.96 5.45 14.48
N GLU A 98 28.40 6.51 15.08
CA GLU A 98 28.10 6.56 16.53
C GLU A 98 26.68 7.00 16.92
N GLY A 99 25.69 7.01 16.02
CA GLY A 99 24.35 7.47 16.42
C GLY A 99 23.24 6.90 15.56
N ILE A 100 22.40 6.06 16.18
CA ILE A 100 21.05 5.64 15.77
C ILE A 100 20.69 6.09 14.35
N HIS A 101 20.87 5.22 13.35
CA HIS A 101 20.39 5.41 11.97
C HIS A 101 18.86 5.46 11.91
N ARG A 102 18.24 6.53 12.41
CA ARG A 102 16.86 6.90 12.11
C ARG A 102 16.92 7.66 10.80
N VAL A 103 16.75 6.94 9.70
CA VAL A 103 16.55 7.56 8.39
C VAL A 103 15.24 8.36 8.48
N LYS A 104 15.38 9.66 8.72
CA LYS A 104 14.28 10.64 8.86
C LYS A 104 13.77 11.12 7.49
N ASP A 105 13.98 10.34 6.46
CA ASP A 105 13.56 10.73 5.12
C ASP A 105 12.04 10.62 5.01
N ASN A 106 11.46 11.65 4.37
CA ASN A 106 10.07 11.61 3.96
C ASN A 106 9.79 10.31 3.19
N PRO A 107 8.60 9.72 3.36
CA PRO A 107 8.22 8.52 2.62
C PRO A 107 8.37 8.78 1.12
N LYS A 108 8.96 7.83 0.39
CA LYS A 108 8.98 7.82 -1.08
C LYS A 108 7.76 7.12 -1.66
N ALA A 109 7.16 6.22 -0.87
CA ALA A 109 5.91 5.57 -1.18
C ALA A 109 5.07 5.33 0.08
N LEU A 110 3.76 5.44 -0.08
CA LEU A 110 2.74 5.11 0.90
C LEU A 110 1.84 4.01 0.36
N VAL A 111 1.23 3.24 1.27
CA VAL A 111 0.23 2.24 0.94
C VAL A 111 -1.08 2.61 1.62
N VAL A 112 -2.14 2.70 0.83
CA VAL A 112 -3.52 2.75 1.31
C VAL A 112 -4.03 1.33 1.36
N GLN A 113 -4.41 0.88 2.54
CA GLN A 113 -4.94 -0.45 2.80
C GLN A 113 -6.40 -0.35 3.18
N LEU A 114 -7.28 -0.90 2.35
CA LEU A 114 -8.71 -1.04 2.61
C LEU A 114 -8.96 -2.37 3.33
N LEU A 115 -9.67 -2.30 4.44
CA LEU A 115 -9.83 -3.37 5.42
C LEU A 115 -11.30 -3.76 5.47
N PRO A 116 -11.66 -5.04 5.20
CA PRO A 116 -13.03 -5.48 5.37
C PRO A 116 -13.39 -5.57 6.85
N SER A 117 -14.68 -5.67 7.12
CA SER A 117 -15.19 -5.97 8.45
C SER A 117 -14.63 -7.31 8.95
N SER A 118 -14.42 -7.43 10.27
CA SER A 118 -13.85 -8.60 10.94
C SER A 118 -12.44 -9.00 10.46
N SER A 119 -11.65 -8.06 9.95
CA SER A 119 -10.23 -8.26 9.66
C SER A 119 -9.35 -7.96 10.88
N ARG A 120 -8.13 -8.50 10.87
CA ARG A 120 -7.14 -8.25 11.93
C ARG A 120 -5.75 -8.08 11.35
N MET A 121 -5.14 -6.96 11.70
CA MET A 121 -3.82 -6.56 11.23
C MET A 121 -2.84 -6.48 12.40
N VAL A 122 -1.58 -6.69 12.10
CA VAL A 122 -0.47 -6.34 12.98
C VAL A 122 0.41 -5.34 12.23
N TYR A 123 0.74 -4.23 12.86
CA TYR A 123 1.73 -3.26 12.39
C TYR A 123 2.89 -3.21 13.38
N TYR A 124 4.10 -3.10 12.88
CA TYR A 124 5.31 -2.93 13.70
C TYR A 124 5.68 -1.46 13.72
N LYS A 125 5.06 -0.69 14.61
CA LYS A 125 5.22 0.77 14.66
C LYS A 125 6.68 1.17 14.73
N ALA A 126 7.01 2.27 14.05
CA ALA A 126 8.36 2.82 13.92
C ALA A 126 9.39 1.88 13.26
N SER A 127 9.00 0.71 12.73
CA SER A 127 9.94 -0.17 12.03
C SER A 127 10.46 0.46 10.73
N HIS A 128 9.69 1.34 10.09
CA HIS A 128 10.09 2.08 8.89
C HIS A 128 11.30 3.00 9.14
N LEU A 129 11.55 3.41 10.39
CA LEU A 129 12.69 4.24 10.78
C LEU A 129 13.99 3.44 10.96
N SER A 130 13.97 2.14 10.69
CA SER A 130 15.09 1.24 10.90
C SER A 130 15.37 0.40 9.66
N PRO A 131 16.65 0.05 9.40
CA PRO A 131 16.95 -1.00 8.44
C PRO A 131 16.31 -2.32 8.88
N LEU A 132 15.53 -2.91 7.98
CA LEU A 132 14.91 -4.23 8.14
C LEU A 132 15.62 -5.23 7.24
N HIS A 133 15.91 -6.41 7.78
CA HIS A 133 16.49 -7.49 6.98
C HIS A 133 15.35 -8.18 6.23
N THR A 134 15.40 -8.09 4.91
CA THR A 134 14.31 -8.56 4.04
C THR A 134 14.78 -9.55 3.01
N LYS A 135 13.88 -10.44 2.60
CA LYS A 135 14.04 -11.32 1.43
C LYS A 135 12.80 -11.24 0.55
N PRO A 136 12.91 -11.37 -0.78
CA PRO A 136 11.74 -11.38 -1.66
C PRO A 136 10.79 -12.54 -1.34
N ALA A 137 9.49 -12.26 -1.26
CA ALA A 137 8.43 -13.24 -1.14
C ALA A 137 7.72 -13.45 -2.50
N SER A 138 7.15 -14.63 -2.72
CA SER A 138 6.46 -14.98 -3.98
C SER A 138 5.22 -14.11 -4.27
N ILE A 139 4.68 -13.44 -3.25
CA ILE A 139 3.51 -12.56 -3.35
C ILE A 139 3.83 -11.14 -3.81
N GLY A 140 5.09 -10.84 -4.14
CA GLY A 140 5.53 -9.50 -4.55
C GLY A 140 5.74 -8.53 -3.39
N LEU A 141 5.93 -9.07 -2.18
CA LEU A 141 6.31 -8.34 -0.98
C LEU A 141 7.72 -8.75 -0.54
N LEU A 142 8.26 -8.03 0.44
CA LEU A 142 9.49 -8.37 1.13
C LEU A 142 9.15 -9.00 2.48
N GLU A 143 9.56 -10.25 2.71
CA GLU A 143 9.44 -10.88 4.03
C GLU A 143 10.53 -10.34 4.95
N VAL A 144 10.11 -9.80 6.09
CA VAL A 144 10.96 -9.21 7.13
C VAL A 144 11.38 -10.30 8.12
N GLN A 145 12.68 -10.42 8.39
CA GLN A 145 13.20 -11.31 9.43
C GLN A 145 12.87 -10.75 10.82
N GLU A 146 12.31 -11.61 11.69
CA GLU A 146 11.82 -11.24 13.02
C GLU A 146 12.90 -10.60 13.89
N GLU A 147 14.14 -11.06 13.79
CA GLU A 147 15.29 -10.51 14.52
C GLU A 147 15.46 -9.01 14.29
N SER A 148 15.18 -8.53 13.08
CA SER A 148 15.31 -7.11 12.74
C SER A 148 14.22 -6.22 13.37
N LEU A 149 13.16 -6.83 13.91
CA LEU A 149 12.05 -6.18 14.61
C LEU A 149 12.25 -6.15 16.14
N LYS A 150 13.23 -6.91 16.68
CA LYS A 150 13.55 -6.96 18.12
C LYS A 150 14.39 -5.75 18.55
N LYS A 151 13.85 -4.54 18.36
CA LYS A 151 14.47 -3.26 18.75
C LYS A 151 13.55 -2.54 19.72
N ASP A 152 14.12 -1.91 20.75
CA ASP A 152 13.36 -1.30 21.86
C ASP A 152 12.33 -0.25 21.42
N HIS A 153 12.55 0.43 20.29
CA HIS A 153 11.63 1.44 19.75
C HIS A 153 10.59 0.89 18.77
N ILE A 154 10.67 -0.38 18.37
CA ILE A 154 9.70 -1.01 17.47
C ILE A 154 8.62 -1.68 18.32
N GLU A 155 7.37 -1.26 18.12
CA GLU A 155 6.23 -1.77 18.88
C GLU A 155 5.33 -2.62 17.98
N ARG A 156 5.06 -3.86 18.39
CA ARG A 156 4.03 -4.69 17.76
C ARG A 156 2.65 -4.18 18.18
N PHE A 157 1.88 -3.69 17.22
CA PHE A 157 0.54 -3.14 17.43
C PHE A 157 -0.51 -3.93 16.64
N GLU A 158 -1.38 -4.62 17.36
CA GLU A 158 -2.45 -5.44 16.76
C GLU A 158 -3.78 -4.70 16.75
N ILE A 159 -4.48 -4.75 15.63
CA ILE A 159 -5.69 -3.96 15.39
C ILE A 159 -6.80 -4.86 14.85
N PRO A 160 -7.86 -5.09 15.64
CA PRO A 160 -9.10 -5.68 15.15
C PRO A 160 -9.96 -4.63 14.45
N MET A 161 -10.21 -4.79 13.16
CA MET A 161 -11.11 -3.92 12.39
C MET A 161 -12.50 -4.54 12.34
N LYS A 162 -13.28 -4.35 13.41
CA LYS A 162 -14.60 -4.99 13.56
C LYS A 162 -15.53 -4.64 12.40
N GLU A 163 -15.66 -3.35 12.12
CA GLU A 163 -16.53 -2.84 11.07
C GLU A 163 -15.79 -2.61 9.74
N GLY A 164 -14.46 -2.72 9.73
CA GLY A 164 -13.61 -2.38 8.58
C GLY A 164 -13.17 -0.93 8.59
N GLY A 165 -12.51 -0.50 7.52
CA GLY A 165 -11.97 0.85 7.41
C GLY A 165 -10.75 0.91 6.51
N LEU A 166 -9.83 1.81 6.82
CA LEU A 166 -8.57 1.92 6.11
C LEU A 166 -7.37 2.15 7.04
N ALA A 167 -6.20 1.80 6.54
CA ALA A 167 -4.91 2.25 7.04
C ALA A 167 -4.14 2.95 5.92
N ILE A 168 -3.34 3.95 6.26
CA ILE A 168 -2.35 4.55 5.37
C ILE A 168 -1.00 4.42 6.05
N PHE A 169 -0.04 3.78 5.40
CA PHE A 169 1.25 3.52 6.02
C PHE A 169 2.43 3.72 5.09
N ASP A 170 3.59 3.99 5.68
CA ASP A 170 4.88 4.04 4.99
C ASP A 170 5.20 2.66 4.41
N SER A 171 5.50 2.60 3.11
CA SER A 171 5.81 1.34 2.41
C SER A 171 6.93 0.49 3.02
N ARG A 172 7.80 1.08 3.87
CA ARG A 172 8.88 0.41 4.61
C ARG A 172 8.41 -0.20 5.95
N LEU A 173 7.18 0.08 6.38
CA LEU A 173 6.62 -0.45 7.62
C LEU A 173 6.45 -1.97 7.54
N GLY A 174 6.79 -2.65 8.62
CA GLY A 174 6.50 -4.08 8.80
C GLY A 174 5.03 -4.29 9.17
N PHE A 175 4.36 -5.22 8.51
CA PHE A 175 2.96 -5.56 8.78
C PHE A 175 2.67 -7.05 8.57
N SER A 176 1.60 -7.54 9.18
CA SER A 176 1.06 -8.90 8.94
C SER A 176 -0.46 -8.86 8.85
N ILE A 177 -1.02 -9.59 7.90
CA ILE A 177 -2.47 -9.79 7.77
C ILE A 177 -2.80 -11.08 8.51
N THR A 178 -3.37 -10.99 9.71
CA THR A 178 -3.62 -12.20 10.53
C THR A 178 -5.02 -12.78 10.30
N GLN A 179 -5.95 -11.97 9.79
CA GLN A 179 -7.31 -12.40 9.48
C GLN A 179 -7.93 -11.49 8.39
N GLY A 180 -8.63 -12.11 7.44
CA GLY A 180 -9.32 -11.42 6.34
C GLY A 180 -8.43 -11.17 5.12
N ALA A 181 -9.04 -10.83 3.99
CA ALA A 181 -8.35 -10.37 2.78
C ALA A 181 -8.49 -8.86 2.65
N THR A 182 -7.44 -8.17 2.21
CA THR A 182 -7.35 -6.71 2.20
C THR A 182 -6.91 -6.23 0.83
N ILE A 183 -7.39 -5.04 0.44
CA ILE A 183 -6.99 -4.40 -0.82
C ILE A 183 -5.96 -3.34 -0.50
N MET A 184 -4.81 -3.38 -1.17
CA MET A 184 -3.72 -2.43 -0.98
C MET A 184 -3.44 -1.68 -2.28
N ALA A 185 -3.39 -0.36 -2.20
CA ALA A 185 -3.02 0.55 -3.27
C ALA A 185 -1.74 1.29 -2.91
N GLY A 186 -0.69 1.12 -3.71
CA GLY A 186 0.59 1.80 -3.51
C GLY A 186 0.68 3.11 -4.26
N PHE A 187 1.04 4.17 -3.56
CA PHE A 187 1.31 5.49 -4.10
C PHE A 187 2.79 5.82 -3.92
N ALA A 188 3.41 6.40 -4.93
CA ALA A 188 4.82 6.81 -4.83
C ALA A 188 5.08 8.11 -5.58
N VAL A 189 6.21 8.74 -5.28
CA VAL A 189 6.73 9.88 -6.05
C VAL A 189 7.17 9.42 -7.44
N GLU A 190 7.23 10.35 -8.40
CA GLU A 190 7.51 10.03 -9.81
C GLU A 190 8.85 9.27 -9.99
N GLU A 191 9.89 9.63 -9.24
CA GLU A 191 11.20 8.99 -9.33
C GLU A 191 11.14 7.50 -8.96
N GLU A 192 10.35 7.18 -7.93
CA GLU A 192 10.15 5.81 -7.47
C GLU A 192 9.32 5.00 -8.48
N LEU A 193 8.24 5.61 -9.00
CA LEU A 193 7.33 4.96 -9.97
C LEU A 193 8.02 4.57 -11.27
N LYS A 194 9.08 5.27 -11.69
CA LYS A 194 9.87 4.92 -12.89
C LYS A 194 10.47 3.51 -12.80
N SER A 195 10.71 3.01 -11.60
CA SER A 195 11.24 1.66 -11.37
C SER A 195 10.14 0.60 -11.20
N TRP A 196 8.90 1.00 -10.96
CA TRP A 196 7.80 0.09 -10.70
C TRP A 196 7.22 -0.46 -12.01
N LYS A 197 6.92 -1.75 -12.03
CA LYS A 197 6.20 -2.38 -13.14
C LYS A 197 4.81 -1.76 -13.26
N LYS A 198 4.44 -1.37 -14.48
CA LYS A 198 3.12 -0.82 -14.79
C LYS A 198 2.03 -1.85 -14.58
N MET A 199 0.87 -1.43 -14.07
CA MET A 199 -0.31 -2.29 -14.07
C MET A 199 -0.87 -2.40 -15.48
N LEU A 200 -1.12 -3.64 -15.91
CA LEU A 200 -1.72 -3.91 -17.20
C LEU A 200 -3.23 -3.76 -17.11
N LEU A 201 -3.81 -3.01 -18.04
CA LEU A 201 -5.25 -2.83 -18.19
C LEU A 201 -5.70 -3.18 -19.61
N PRO A 202 -6.90 -3.71 -19.81
CA PRO A 202 -7.45 -3.92 -21.15
C PRO A 202 -7.54 -2.59 -21.92
N GLY A 203 -7.02 -2.54 -23.14
CA GLY A 203 -6.98 -1.33 -23.98
C GLY A 203 -8.33 -0.87 -24.55
N THR A 204 -9.46 -1.27 -23.96
CA THR A 204 -10.80 -0.91 -24.44
C THR A 204 -11.07 0.59 -24.26
N ARG A 205 -11.96 1.15 -25.09
CA ARG A 205 -12.30 2.58 -25.05
C ARG A 205 -12.80 3.02 -23.68
N ASN A 206 -13.66 2.22 -23.04
CA ASN A 206 -14.24 2.56 -21.74
C ASN A 206 -13.18 2.59 -20.63
N ILE A 207 -12.30 1.58 -20.60
CA ILE A 207 -11.21 1.50 -19.61
C ILE A 207 -10.25 2.69 -19.77
N ARG A 208 -9.88 3.04 -21.01
CA ARG A 208 -9.05 4.22 -21.29
C ARG A 208 -9.71 5.51 -20.82
N GLN A 209 -11.00 5.68 -21.10
CA GLN A 209 -11.75 6.86 -20.68
C GLN A 209 -11.79 7.00 -19.15
N LYS A 210 -12.05 5.91 -18.42
CA LYS A 210 -12.04 5.93 -16.94
C LYS A 210 -10.67 6.28 -16.37
N VAL A 211 -9.59 5.73 -16.94
CA VAL A 211 -8.22 6.07 -16.48
C VAL A 211 -7.92 7.55 -16.68
N VAL A 212 -8.35 8.17 -17.78
CA VAL A 212 -8.20 9.61 -17.99
C VAL A 212 -8.91 10.39 -16.89
N GLU A 213 -10.16 10.03 -16.57
CA GLU A 213 -10.94 10.67 -15.50
C GLU A 213 -10.34 10.48 -14.10
N MET A 214 -9.61 9.40 -13.86
CA MET A 214 -8.91 9.15 -12.59
C MET A 214 -7.60 9.93 -12.46
N SER A 215 -7.03 10.43 -13.56
CA SER A 215 -5.67 10.98 -13.62
C SER A 215 -5.56 12.48 -13.32
N ASP A 216 -6.66 13.16 -12.97
CA ASP A 216 -6.68 14.62 -12.84
C ASP A 216 -5.77 15.17 -11.73
N GLN A 217 -5.56 14.40 -10.65
CA GLN A 217 -4.80 14.83 -9.47
C GLN A 217 -3.67 13.87 -9.06
N ILE A 218 -3.80 12.60 -9.42
CA ILE A 218 -2.85 11.54 -9.09
C ILE A 218 -2.45 10.88 -10.41
N GLY A 219 -1.15 10.74 -10.67
CA GLY A 219 -0.66 10.04 -11.85
C GLY A 219 -1.05 8.56 -11.84
N MET A 220 -1.22 7.94 -13.02
CA MET A 220 -1.58 6.53 -13.14
C MET A 220 -0.44 5.74 -13.79
N ASN A 221 0.16 4.79 -13.04
CA ASN A 221 1.24 3.95 -13.57
C ASN A 221 0.70 2.71 -14.33
N PHE A 222 -0.12 2.97 -15.35
CA PHE A 222 -0.82 1.92 -16.11
C PHE A 222 -0.25 1.77 -17.53
N GLU A 223 -0.40 0.57 -18.07
CA GLU A 223 -0.13 0.24 -19.47
C GLU A 223 -1.32 -0.52 -20.06
N PHE A 224 -1.74 -0.14 -21.26
CA PHE A 224 -2.88 -0.75 -21.93
C PHE A 224 -2.42 -1.88 -22.83
N VAL A 225 -3.03 -3.05 -22.69
CA VAL A 225 -2.74 -4.24 -23.50
C VAL A 225 -3.95 -4.66 -24.33
N ASP A 226 -3.67 -5.16 -25.53
CA ASP A 226 -4.68 -5.76 -26.39
C ASP A 226 -4.81 -7.26 -26.07
N LEU A 227 -5.87 -7.62 -25.34
CA LEU A 227 -6.16 -8.99 -24.88
C LEU A 227 -6.28 -10.04 -26.02
N LEU A 228 -6.35 -9.60 -27.29
CA LEU A 228 -6.40 -10.47 -28.46
C LEU A 228 -5.04 -11.04 -28.90
N LEU A 229 -3.92 -10.54 -28.37
CA LEU A 229 -2.57 -10.94 -28.82
C LEU A 229 -1.81 -11.84 -27.84
N GLU A 230 -2.15 -11.83 -26.55
CA GLU A 230 -1.42 -12.63 -25.55
C GLU A 230 -1.86 -14.10 -25.50
N ALA A 231 -3.12 -14.40 -25.84
CA ALA A 231 -3.60 -15.80 -25.95
C ALA A 231 -2.90 -16.63 -27.04
N LYS A 232 -2.13 -15.98 -27.93
CA LYS A 232 -1.30 -16.67 -28.95
C LYS A 232 0.16 -16.87 -28.54
N ARG A 233 0.62 -16.23 -27.46
CA ARG A 233 2.03 -16.36 -27.00
C ARG A 233 2.24 -17.52 -26.04
N ASP A 234 1.21 -17.95 -25.32
CA ASP A 234 1.28 -19.08 -24.37
C ASP A 234 1.06 -20.47 -25.01
N THR A 235 0.97 -20.55 -26.34
CA THR A 235 0.79 -21.80 -27.10
C THR A 235 1.96 -22.13 -28.04
N THR A 236 3.17 -21.62 -27.77
CA THR A 236 4.38 -21.97 -28.55
C THR A 236 5.57 -22.29 -27.67
#